data_AF-A0A6P1IF88-F1
#
_entry.id   AF-A0A6P1IF88-F1
#
_cell.length_a   1.000
_cell.length_b   1.000
_cell.length_c   1.000
_cell.angle_alpha   90.00
_cell.angle_beta   90.00
_cell.angle_gamma   90.00
#
_symmetry.space_group_name_H-M   'P 1'
#
loop_
_entity.id
_entity.type
_entity.pdbx_description
1 polymer ?
#
loop_
_entity_poly.entity_id
_entity_poly.type
_entity_poly.pdbx_seq_one_letter_code
_entity_poly.pdbx_strand_id
1 'polypeptide(L)'
;MDFVRTVCDKAAGEMCPVWPGQPMSAHRGVEDPAAVKGSDETIQRAFNDRFIVLNRRIALLSVLPIHKLDKHALKNELTGIGRVSA
;
A
#
# COMPACT_ATOMS: atom_id res chain seq x y z
N MET A 1 8.99 12.41 -8.92
CA MET A 1 8.29 11.52 -7.97
C MET A 1 6.82 11.71 -8.20
N ASP A 2 6.12 10.66 -8.63
CA ASP A 2 4.75 10.76 -9.15
C ASP A 2 3.68 10.54 -8.07
N PHE A 3 3.93 9.62 -7.12
CA PHE A 3 3.04 9.32 -6.01
C PHE A 3 3.78 8.74 -4.81
N VAL A 4 3.12 8.78 -3.65
CA VAL A 4 3.57 8.16 -2.40
C VAL A 4 2.47 7.24 -1.86
N ARG A 5 2.86 6.04 -1.45
CA ARG A 5 1.97 5.00 -0.94
C ARG A 5 2.43 4.57 0.45
N THR A 6 1.60 4.81 1.46
CA THR A 6 1.85 4.30 2.82
C THR A 6 1.15 2.95 2.99
N VAL A 7 1.85 1.98 3.59
CA VAL A 7 1.45 0.56 3.60
C VAL A 7 0.95 0.04 4.94
N CYS A 8 1.28 0.71 6.05
CA CYS A 8 0.74 0.37 7.37
C CYS A 8 -0.11 1.52 7.91
N ASP A 9 -1.06 1.20 8.78
CA ASP A 9 -1.95 2.19 9.40
C ASP A 9 -1.18 3.17 10.30
N LYS A 10 -0.08 2.71 10.91
CA LYS A 10 0.85 3.58 11.66
C LYS A 10 1.46 4.66 10.76
N ALA A 11 1.92 4.30 9.55
CA ALA A 11 2.47 5.25 8.58
C ALA A 11 1.41 6.19 7.97
N ALA A 12 0.11 5.89 8.14
CA ALA A 12 -0.97 6.79 7.77
C ALA A 12 -1.14 7.94 8.76
N GLY A 13 -0.96 7.64 10.06
CA GLY A 13 -1.14 8.58 11.17
C GLY A 13 0.10 9.41 11.46
N GLU A 14 1.26 9.04 10.92
CA GLU A 14 2.49 9.81 11.01
C GLU A 14 2.50 10.96 10.00
N MET A 15 3.05 12.10 10.41
CA MET A 15 3.25 13.24 9.51
C MET A 15 4.26 12.84 8.44
N CYS A 16 3.77 12.56 7.23
CA CYS A 16 4.63 12.31 6.09
C CYS A 16 5.56 13.51 5.85
N PRO A 17 6.84 13.28 5.49
CA PRO A 17 7.74 14.38 5.16
C PRO A 17 7.22 15.18 3.96
N VAL A 18 7.61 16.45 3.89
CA VAL A 18 7.25 17.31 2.76
C VAL A 18 8.00 16.84 1.52
N TRP A 19 7.27 16.33 0.54
CA TRP A 19 7.83 15.88 -0.74
C TRP A 19 7.84 17.04 -1.76
N PRO A 20 8.99 17.40 -2.35
CA PRO A 20 9.04 18.36 -3.45
C PRO A 20 8.16 17.91 -4.62
N GLY A 21 7.33 18.81 -5.15
CA GLY A 21 6.46 18.54 -6.30
C GLY A 21 5.06 18.01 -5.99
N GLN A 22 4.67 17.89 -4.71
CA GLN A 22 3.33 17.45 -4.26
C GLN A 22 2.83 16.16 -4.95
N PRO A 23 3.54 15.02 -4.75
CA PRO A 23 3.11 13.74 -5.29
C PRO A 23 1.73 13.36 -4.76
N MET A 24 0.98 12.61 -5.56
CA MET A 24 -0.32 12.09 -5.14
C MET A 24 -0.15 11.10 -3.99
N SER A 25 -0.83 11.31 -2.87
CA SER A 25 -0.81 10.39 -1.73
C SER A 25 -2.03 9.48 -1.74
N ALA A 26 -1.81 8.17 -1.64
CA ALA A 26 -2.87 7.18 -1.47
C ALA A 26 -2.57 6.31 -0.24
N HIS A 27 -3.50 6.30 0.72
CA HIS A 27 -3.43 5.47 1.91
C HIS A 27 -4.48 4.35 1.86
N ARG A 28 -4.01 3.12 2.03
CA ARG A 28 -4.84 1.97 2.42
C ARG A 28 -3.93 0.93 3.05
N GLY A 29 -3.85 0.95 4.37
CA GLY A 29 -2.98 0.06 5.12
C GLY A 29 -3.36 -1.40 4.99
N VAL A 30 -2.40 -2.25 5.31
CA VAL A 30 -2.66 -3.60 5.80
C VAL A 30 -2.46 -3.58 7.31
N GLU A 31 -3.25 -4.37 8.05
CA GLU A 31 -3.07 -4.50 9.49
C GLU A 31 -1.64 -4.92 9.83
N ASP A 32 -1.09 -4.34 10.88
CA ASP A 32 0.29 -4.59 11.32
C ASP A 32 0.41 -6.04 11.85
N PRO A 33 1.10 -6.95 11.13
CA PRO A 33 1.21 -8.34 11.57
C PRO A 33 2.04 -8.47 12.85
N ALA A 34 2.88 -7.47 13.19
CA ALA A 34 3.64 -7.45 14.45
C ALA A 34 2.76 -7.13 15.67
N ALA A 35 1.54 -6.62 15.47
CA ALA A 35 0.58 -6.39 16.55
C ALA A 35 -0.25 -7.65 16.90
N VAL A 36 -0.20 -8.70 16.08
CA VAL A 36 -0.95 -9.95 16.28
C VAL A 36 -0.34 -10.74 17.45
N LYS A 37 -1.19 -11.21 18.35
CA LYS A 37 -0.83 -12.05 19.50
C LYS A 37 -1.44 -13.44 19.34
N GLY A 38 -0.75 -14.48 19.81
CA GLY A 38 -1.23 -15.86 19.75
C GLY A 38 -0.09 -16.86 19.65
N SER A 39 -0.39 -18.05 19.12
CA SER A 39 0.63 -19.04 18.78
C SER A 39 1.55 -18.57 17.66
N ASP A 40 2.74 -19.16 17.56
CA ASP A 40 3.67 -18.92 16.45
C ASP A 40 3.02 -19.16 15.08
N GLU A 41 2.14 -20.17 14.98
CA GLU A 41 1.37 -20.42 13.75
C GLU A 41 0.42 -19.25 13.41
N THR A 42 -0.25 -18.69 14.42
CA THR A 42 -1.14 -17.53 14.24
C THR A 42 -0.37 -16.32 13.75
N ILE A 43 0.79 -16.06 14.36
CA ILE A 43 1.67 -14.96 13.98
C ILE A 43 2.20 -15.18 12.56
N GLN A 44 2.73 -16.36 12.26
CA GLN A 44 3.27 -16.69 10.93
C GLN A 44 2.21 -16.56 9.84
N ARG A 45 0.98 -17.01 10.11
CA ARG A 45 -0.15 -16.86 9.18
C ARG A 45 -0.44 -15.38 8.92
N ALA A 46 -0.50 -14.55 9.97
CA ALA A 46 -0.69 -13.11 9.81
C ALA A 46 0.39 -12.48 8.93
N PHE A 47 1.68 -12.81 9.14
CA PHE A 47 2.76 -12.32 8.29
C PHE A 47 2.61 -12.77 6.83
N ASN A 48 2.31 -14.05 6.59
CA ASN A 48 2.13 -14.58 5.25
C ASN A 48 0.96 -13.89 4.51
N ASP A 49 -0.17 -13.68 5.20
CA ASP A 49 -1.34 -13.02 4.63
C ASP A 49 -1.00 -11.58 4.21
N ARG A 50 -0.30 -10.82 5.06
CA ARG A 50 0.13 -9.46 4.71
C ARG A 50 1.17 -9.44 3.60
N PHE A 51 2.10 -10.39 3.59
CA PHE A 51 3.09 -10.54 2.51
C PHE A 51 2.41 -10.76 1.16
N ILE A 52 1.44 -11.68 1.07
CA ILE A 52 0.72 -11.98 -0.17
C ILE A 52 0.01 -10.72 -0.69
N VAL A 53 -0.68 -10.00 0.19
CA VAL A 53 -1.38 -8.75 -0.18
C VAL A 53 -0.41 -7.70 -0.69
N LEU A 54 0.68 -7.43 0.06
CA LEU A 54 1.66 -6.42 -0.32
C LEU A 54 2.37 -6.77 -1.62
N ASN A 55 2.77 -8.04 -1.79
CA ASN A 55 3.44 -8.51 -2.99
C ASN A 55 2.55 -8.33 -4.24
N ARG A 56 1.26 -8.69 -4.15
CA ARG A 56 0.30 -8.48 -5.24
C ARG A 56 0.13 -6.99 -5.57
N ARG A 57 0.01 -6.13 -4.55
CA ARG A 57 -0.13 -4.68 -4.75
C ARG A 57 1.10 -4.07 -5.40
N ILE A 58 2.31 -4.46 -4.98
CA ILE A 58 3.57 -3.99 -5.56
C ILE A 58 3.71 -4.47 -7.00
N ALA A 59 3.35 -5.72 -7.29
CA ALA A 59 3.38 -6.26 -8.64
C ALA A 59 2.43 -5.51 -9.60
N LEU A 60 1.25 -5.09 -9.13
CA LEU A 60 0.34 -4.27 -9.94
C LEU A 60 0.87 -2.85 -10.15
N LEU A 61 1.49 -2.25 -9.13
CA LEU A 61 2.10 -0.92 -9.25
C LEU A 61 3.29 -0.92 -10.22
N SER A 62 4.10 -1.98 -10.24
CA SER A 62 5.32 -2.03 -11.07
C SER A 62 5.04 -2.10 -12.57
N VAL A 63 3.86 -2.57 -12.97
CA VAL A 63 3.43 -2.68 -14.37
C VAL A 63 2.47 -1.57 -14.81
N LEU A 64 2.15 -0.62 -13.92
CA LEU A 64 1.21 0.45 -14.21
C LEU A 64 1.81 1.44 -15.23
N PRO A 65 1.14 1.73 -16.37
CA PRO A 65 1.67 2.64 -17.39
C PRO A 65 1.46 4.11 -16.99
N ILE A 66 2.12 4.56 -15.91
CA ILE A 66 1.91 5.87 -15.27
C ILE A 66 1.96 7.04 -16.27
N HIS A 67 2.87 7.00 -17.24
CA HIS A 67 3.04 8.05 -18.26
C HIS A 67 1.86 8.18 -19.24
N LYS A 68 0.98 7.18 -19.32
CA LYS A 68 -0.22 7.19 -20.18
C LYS A 68 -1.48 7.60 -19.43
N LEU A 69 -1.40 7.77 -18.11
CA LEU A 69 -2.55 8.04 -17.26
C LEU A 69 -2.60 9.53 -16.93
N ASP A 70 -3.78 10.14 -17.09
CA ASP A 70 -4.05 11.43 -16.49
C ASP A 70 -4.19 11.31 -14.97
N LYS A 71 -4.29 12.46 -14.28
CA LYS A 71 -4.39 12.49 -12.81
C LYS A 71 -5.59 11.72 -12.27
N HIS A 72 -6.72 11.73 -12.97
CA HIS A 72 -7.94 11.06 -12.51
C HIS A 72 -7.81 9.54 -12.69
N ALA A 73 -7.35 9.11 -13.86
CA ALA A 73 -7.07 7.71 -14.17
C ALA A 73 -6.03 7.12 -13.21
N LEU A 74 -4.92 7.84 -12.97
CA LEU A 74 -3.89 7.42 -12.02
C LEU A 74 -4.47 7.26 -10.60
N LYS A 75 -5.30 8.20 -10.14
CA LYS A 75 -5.96 8.09 -8.83
C LYS A 75 -6.89 6.88 -8.74
N ASN A 76 -7.63 6.58 -9.81
CA ASN A 76 -8.55 5.44 -9.87
C ASN A 76 -7.78 4.12 -9.82
N GLU A 77 -6.70 3.99 -10.60
CA GLU A 77 -5.83 2.81 -10.60
C GLU A 77 -5.16 2.59 -9.24
N LEU A 78 -4.58 3.64 -8.65
CA LEU A 78 -3.97 3.58 -7.32
C LEU A 78 -5.00 3.16 -6.25
N THR A 79 -6.23 3.67 -6.36
CA THR A 79 -7.33 3.29 -5.46
C THR A 79 -7.70 1.81 -5.66
N GLY A 80 -7.84 1.35 -6.91
CA GLY A 80 -8.15 -0.03 -7.27
C GLY A 80 -7.12 -1.02 -6.75
N ILE A 81 -5.84 -0.77 -7.00
CA ILE A 81 -4.73 -1.57 -6.46
C ILE A 81 -4.76 -1.59 -4.94
N GLY A 82 -5.17 -0.49 -4.29
CA GLY A 82 -5.42 -0.45 -2.84
C GLY A 82 -6.39 -1.51 -2.37
N ARG A 83 -7.46 -1.78 -3.11
CA ARG A 83 -8.54 -2.67 -2.66
C ARG A 83 -8.22 -4.15 -2.78
N VAL A 84 -7.10 -4.51 -3.43
CA VAL A 84 -6.66 -5.90 -3.55
C VAL A 84 -6.37 -6.47 -2.16
N SER A 85 -7.06 -7.57 -1.85
CA SER A 85 -6.88 -8.40 -0.65
C SER A 85 -6.35 -9.79 -1.02
N ALA A 86 -6.05 -10.61 0.00
CA ALA A 86 -5.60 -11.99 -0.16
C ALA A 86 -6.68 -12.85 -0.83
#